data_AF-A0A3N5V3J0-F1
#
_entry.id   AF-A0A3N5V3J0-F1
#
_cell.length_a   1.000
_cell.length_b   1.000
_cell.length_c   1.000
_cell.angle_alpha   90.00
_cell.angle_beta   90.00
_cell.angle_gamma   90.00
#
_symmetry.space_group_name_H-M   'P 1'
#
loop_
_entity.id
_entity.type
_entity.pdbx_description
1 polymer ?
#
loop_
_entity_poly.entity_id
_entity_poly.type
_entity_poly.pdbx_seq_one_letter_code
_entity_poly.pdbx_strand_id
1 'polypeptide(L)'
;ALPENGAKLEVWNNADLTRIASQMPYPILPVYIQPEPDANDTEPPIPFQPEIELTEGPHFGYALQWFSFATILFVGYPFFLRKQETGSK
;
A
#
# COMPACT_ATOMS: atom_id res chain seq x y z
N ALA A 1 -5.28 -0.52 -25.49
CA ALA A 1 -4.32 0.00 -26.49
C ALA A 1 -4.82 1.35 -27.01
N LEU A 2 -4.00 2.15 -27.71
CA LEU A 2 -4.56 3.24 -28.54
C LEU A 2 -5.45 2.61 -29.62
N PRO A 3 -6.44 3.34 -30.16
CA PRO A 3 -7.14 2.90 -31.36
C PRO A 3 -6.12 2.81 -32.51
N GLU A 4 -6.20 1.79 -33.36
CA GLU A 4 -5.20 1.54 -34.43
C GLU A 4 -5.07 2.71 -35.42
N ASN A 5 -6.10 3.54 -35.54
CA ASN A 5 -6.13 4.71 -36.42
C ASN A 5 -5.47 5.97 -35.81
N GLY A 6 -4.89 5.87 -34.61
CA GLY A 6 -4.29 7.02 -33.92
C GLY A 6 -5.28 8.07 -33.43
N ALA A 7 -6.58 7.75 -33.42
CA ALA A 7 -7.60 8.65 -32.90
C ALA A 7 -7.41 8.91 -31.40
N LYS A 8 -7.80 10.11 -30.97
CA LYS A 8 -7.86 10.49 -29.57
C LYS A 8 -8.74 9.51 -28.80
N LEU A 9 -8.29 9.12 -27.62
CA LEU A 9 -9.08 8.38 -26.65
C LEU A 9 -10.01 9.34 -25.91
N GLU A 10 -11.31 9.03 -25.91
CA GLU A 10 -12.30 9.72 -25.08
C GLU A 10 -12.29 9.23 -23.62
N VAL A 11 -11.82 8.00 -23.39
CA VAL A 11 -11.73 7.39 -22.05
C VAL A 11 -10.37 6.69 -21.88
N TRP A 12 -9.72 6.94 -20.74
CA TRP A 12 -8.47 6.28 -20.34
C TRP A 12 -8.72 5.28 -19.21
N ASN A 13 -8.51 4.00 -19.48
CA ASN A 13 -8.60 2.95 -18.45
C ASN A 13 -7.31 2.80 -17.63
N ASN A 14 -6.19 3.35 -18.13
CA ASN A 14 -4.89 3.31 -17.48
C ASN A 14 -4.32 4.74 -17.39
N ALA A 15 -3.74 5.09 -16.24
CA ALA A 15 -3.12 6.40 -16.00
C ALA A 15 -1.71 6.51 -16.61
N ASP A 16 -1.58 6.29 -17.92
CA ASP A 16 -0.33 6.47 -18.67
C ASP A 16 -0.17 7.95 -19.05
N LEU A 17 0.53 8.70 -18.20
CA LEU A 17 0.67 10.14 -18.34
C LEU A 17 1.36 10.56 -19.65
N THR A 18 2.30 9.76 -20.16
CA THR A 18 3.01 10.06 -21.41
C THR A 18 2.06 10.02 -22.60
N ARG A 19 1.20 8.98 -22.67
CA ARG A 19 0.22 8.84 -23.75
C ARG A 19 -0.97 9.78 -23.63
N ILE A 20 -1.32 10.19 -22.40
CA ILE A 20 -2.32 11.24 -22.17
C ILE A 20 -1.77 12.59 -22.64
N ALA A 21 -0.52 12.93 -22.24
CA ALA A 21 0.12 14.19 -22.61
C ALA A 21 0.25 14.36 -24.14
N SER A 22 0.50 13.30 -24.90
CA SER A 22 0.59 13.37 -26.37
C SER A 22 -0.74 13.71 -27.05
N GLN A 23 -1.87 13.63 -26.35
CA GLN A 23 -3.21 13.92 -26.86
C GLN A 23 -3.75 15.30 -26.41
N MET A 24 -2.95 16.05 -25.66
CA MET A 24 -3.32 17.35 -25.11
C MET A 24 -2.70 18.48 -25.92
N PRO A 25 -3.42 19.59 -26.16
CA PRO A 25 -2.89 20.74 -26.90
C PRO A 25 -1.96 21.63 -26.04
N TYR A 26 -1.68 21.23 -24.80
CA TYR A 26 -0.87 21.96 -23.82
C TYR A 26 0.01 20.99 -23.01
N PRO A 27 1.11 21.48 -22.41
CA PRO A 27 1.95 20.66 -21.55
C PRO A 27 1.21 20.20 -20.30
N ILE A 28 1.37 18.92 -19.94
CA ILE A 28 0.91 18.36 -18.67
C ILE A 28 2.04 18.50 -17.65
N LEU A 29 1.75 19.16 -16.53
CA LEU A 29 2.70 19.33 -15.44
C LEU A 29 2.79 18.05 -14.59
N PRO A 30 3.97 17.69 -14.06
CA PRO A 30 4.14 16.53 -13.19
C PRO A 30 3.69 16.84 -11.75
N VAL A 31 2.46 17.32 -11.59
CA VAL A 31 1.86 17.68 -10.31
C VAL A 31 0.53 16.96 -10.13
N TYR A 32 0.20 16.66 -8.88
CA TYR A 32 -1.12 16.15 -8.52
C TYR A 32 -1.93 17.26 -7.87
N ILE A 33 -3.16 17.42 -8.32
CA ILE A 33 -4.13 18.32 -7.68
C ILE A 33 -4.97 17.46 -6.74
N GLN A 34 -4.97 17.81 -5.46
CA GLN A 34 -5.82 17.18 -4.45
C GLN A 34 -6.79 18.24 -3.94
N PRO A 35 -8.05 18.23 -4.42
CA PRO A 35 -9.06 19.15 -3.92
C PRO A 35 -9.39 18.86 -2.44
N GLU A 36 -9.84 19.89 -1.73
CA GLU A 36 -10.44 19.71 -0.41
C GLU A 36 -11.82 19.03 -0.57
N PRO A 37 -12.11 17.94 0.17
CA PRO A 37 -13.42 17.32 0.13
C PRO A 37 -14.48 18.28 0.68
N ASP A 38 -15.54 18.54 -0.10
CA ASP A 38 -16.75 19.18 0.42
C ASP A 38 -17.72 18.07 0.87
N ALA A 39 -18.09 18.09 2.16
CA ALA A 39 -19.02 17.12 2.73
C ALA A 39 -20.42 17.16 2.10
N ASN A 40 -20.77 18.25 1.40
CA ASN A 40 -22.04 18.38 0.67
C ASN A 40 -21.93 17.98 -0.80
N ASP A 41 -20.73 17.68 -1.30
CA ASP A 41 -20.56 17.22 -2.67
C ASP A 41 -21.12 15.80 -2.84
N THR A 42 -22.01 15.65 -3.81
CA THR A 42 -22.71 14.41 -4.12
C THR A 42 -22.56 14.02 -5.59
N GLU A 43 -21.85 14.81 -6.39
CA GLU A 43 -21.66 14.57 -7.82
C GLU A 43 -20.25 14.01 -8.08
N PRO A 44 -20.13 12.75 -8.55
CA PRO A 44 -18.82 12.21 -8.89
C PRO A 44 -18.13 13.00 -10.03
N PRO A 45 -16.78 13.10 -10.01
CA PRO A 45 -15.87 12.47 -9.05
C PRO A 45 -15.75 13.25 -7.74
N ILE A 46 -16.07 12.59 -6.62
CA ILE A 46 -15.91 13.18 -5.27
C ILE A 46 -14.43 13.11 -4.87
N PRO A 47 -13.79 14.23 -4.49
CA PRO A 47 -12.41 14.23 -4.03
C PRO A 47 -12.21 13.36 -2.79
N PHE A 48 -11.13 12.58 -2.77
CA PHE A 48 -10.71 11.82 -1.60
C PHE A 48 -9.41 12.40 -1.04
N GLN A 49 -9.41 12.66 0.27
CA GLN A 49 -8.19 12.89 1.03
C GLN A 49 -8.02 11.75 2.04
N PRO A 50 -6.84 11.11 2.09
CA PRO A 50 -6.59 10.09 3.08
C PRO A 50 -6.52 10.73 4.46
N GLU A 51 -7.27 10.17 5.41
CA GLU A 51 -7.03 10.44 6.81
C GLU A 51 -5.68 9.81 7.19
N ILE A 52 -4.72 10.66 7.58
CA ILE A 52 -3.41 10.20 8.03
C ILE A 52 -3.56 9.77 9.48
N GLU A 53 -3.49 8.47 9.73
CA GLU A 53 -3.42 7.95 11.09
C GLU A 53 -2.05 8.27 11.69
N LEU A 54 -2.04 9.16 12.69
CA LEU A 54 -0.83 9.53 13.44
C LEU A 54 -0.66 8.71 14.72
N THR A 55 -1.42 7.62 14.87
CA THR A 55 -1.28 6.73 16.02
C THR A 55 -0.10 5.78 15.81
N GLU A 56 0.44 5.23 16.91
CA GLU A 56 1.42 4.15 16.87
C GLU A 56 0.81 2.81 16.41
N GLY A 57 -0.46 2.77 15.99
CA GLY A 57 -1.16 1.56 15.61
C GLY A 57 -1.00 0.42 16.65
N PRO A 58 -0.96 -0.84 16.21
CA PRO A 58 -0.84 -2.00 17.10
C PRO A 58 0.62 -2.36 17.45
N HIS A 59 1.58 -1.42 17.41
CA HIS A 59 3.01 -1.71 17.62
C HIS A 59 3.31 -2.45 18.92
N PHE A 60 2.59 -2.14 20.01
CA PHE A 60 2.75 -2.85 21.28
C PHE A 60 2.37 -4.35 21.16
N GLY A 61 1.27 -4.65 20.48
CA GLY A 61 0.84 -6.04 20.24
C GLY A 61 1.85 -6.82 19.40
N TYR A 62 2.39 -6.20 18.35
CA TYR A 62 3.45 -6.80 17.55
C TYR A 62 4.74 -7.02 18.33
N ALA A 63 5.14 -6.08 19.19
CA ALA A 63 6.30 -6.25 20.06
C ALA A 63 6.12 -7.48 20.96
N LEU A 64 4.97 -7.60 21.63
CA LEU A 64 4.68 -8.75 22.48
C LEU A 64 4.76 -10.08 21.72
N GLN A 65 4.23 -10.12 20.48
CA GLN A 65 4.33 -11.31 19.62
C GLN A 65 5.79 -11.66 19.31
N TRP A 66 6.59 -10.69 18.83
CA TRP A 66 7.98 -10.91 18.48
C TRP A 66 8.83 -11.35 19.66
N PHE A 67 8.68 -10.70 20.82
CA PHE A 67 9.38 -11.11 22.04
C PHE A 67 8.93 -12.49 22.52
N SER A 68 7.66 -12.85 22.35
CA SER A 68 7.15 -14.18 22.68
C SER A 68 7.77 -15.24 21.78
N PHE A 69 7.82 -15.02 20.46
CA PHE A 69 8.48 -15.94 19.51
C PHE A 69 9.97 -16.08 19.81
N ALA A 70 10.67 -14.98 20.05
CA ALA A 70 12.08 -14.98 20.43
C ALA A 70 12.31 -15.78 21.72
N THR A 71 11.46 -15.60 22.74
CA THR A 71 11.56 -16.32 24.01
C THR A 71 11.32 -17.82 23.83
N ILE A 72 10.28 -18.20 23.08
CA ILE A 72 9.98 -19.61 22.77
C ILE A 72 11.18 -20.25 22.06
N LEU A 73 11.75 -19.57 21.07
CA LEU A 73 12.91 -20.09 20.35
C LEU A 73 14.14 -20.20 21.28
N PHE A 74 14.45 -19.14 22.03
CA PHE A 74 15.62 -19.06 22.89
C PHE A 74 15.60 -20.10 24.02
N VAL A 75 14.46 -20.35 24.64
CA VAL A 75 14.32 -21.32 25.75
C VAL A 75 13.95 -22.71 25.23
N GLY A 76 12.99 -22.77 24.31
CA GLY A 76 12.43 -24.03 23.79
C GLY A 76 13.43 -24.81 22.95
N TYR A 77 14.27 -24.14 22.15
CA TYR A 77 15.22 -24.84 21.28
C TYR A 77 16.32 -25.58 22.08
N PRO A 78 17.02 -24.97 23.05
CA PRO A 78 17.97 -25.71 23.90
C PRO A 78 17.31 -26.84 24.70
N PHE A 79 16.09 -26.64 25.21
CA PHE A 79 15.35 -27.69 25.92
C PHE A 79 15.03 -28.88 25.00
N PHE A 80 14.57 -28.59 23.79
CA PHE A 80 14.29 -29.59 22.77
C PHE A 80 15.55 -30.39 22.39
N LEU A 81 16.68 -29.71 22.15
CA LEU A 81 17.96 -30.35 21.86
C LEU A 81 18.41 -31.29 22.99
N ARG A 82 18.38 -30.82 24.25
CA ARG A 82 18.72 -31.65 25.43
C ARG A 82 17.84 -32.89 25.54
N LYS A 83 16.54 -32.75 25.26
CA LYS A 83 15.60 -33.88 25.27
C LYS A 83 15.93 -34.90 24.18
N GLN A 84 16.29 -34.45 22.98
CA GLN A 84 16.72 -35.34 21.90
C GLN A 84 18.00 -36.09 22.23
N GLU A 85 19.01 -35.41 22.78
CA GLU A 85 20.28 -36.05 23.17
C GLU A 85 20.09 -37.11 24.26
N THR A 86 19.22 -36.84 25.24
CA THR A 86 18.97 -37.76 26.36
C THR A 86 18.08 -38.93 25.95
N GLY A 87 17.12 -38.71 25.04
CA GLY A 87 16.22 -39.76 24.54
C GLY A 87 16.80 -40.62 23.41
N SER A 88 17.95 -40.24 22.85
CA SER A 88 18.66 -41.01 21.82
C SER A 88 19.72 -41.97 22.39
N LYS A 89 19.84 -42.05 23.73
CA LYS A 89 20.62 -43.08 24.44
C LYS A 89 19.69 -44.15 24.99
#